data_AF-A0A9D3SEH4-F1
#
_entry.id   AF-A0A9D3SEH4-F1
#
_cell.length_a   1.000
_cell.length_b   1.000
_cell.length_c   1.000
_cell.angle_alpha   90.00
_cell.angle_beta   90.00
_cell.angle_gamma   90.00
#
_symmetry.space_group_name_H-M   'P 1'
#
loop_
_entity.id
_entity.type
_entity.pdbx_description
1 polymer ?
#
loop_
_entity_poly.entity_id
_entity_poly.type
_entity_poly.pdbx_seq_one_letter_code
_entity_poly.pdbx_strand_id
1 'polypeptide(L)'
;MTTLLLLLSCAMCVHSLPLGDSRTIRRYMDETPWPEKIHHNGLKKRGRLPHAQSTLHEDVKRWQHHPAVPKNGSDAWNRPRCGVPDFPSKQDSFYDVVWSRGQHGGRYRRKRFATVKGWNKTSFTYKILRKPWQMTWEKVREVFREAVQVWSHVTPLTFTEVQSGHADIIIDFARYEHGDKLPFDGQGGILAHAFFPGTHRQGEMHFDYDEQWTLGNGMGTDLLQVAVHELGHTLGLQHSRAHGSVMSPYYIYSYPPQLSKDDESGIQSLYGIKVFHQKEPELETNDIIPVPDACNTDFDAVSMIRGELFFFKSGYVWRIRDGKLQDGYPALASRHWRGIPHNIDAAYEDTSGNIWFFKDQNYLVYDAEKQIRGPEPVQSLGLPVNSIQAALMWGEDKTQKVYFFKGENYWRFNPQENWVDMSYARTMLDWRGIPNDIDAAFQDRYGFAHFLKGRQYWKFDPVDVRALKEYPRSIGMDFFNCPDYK
;
A
#
# COMPACT_ATOMS: atom_id res chain seq x y z
N MET A 1 -60.22 4.88 -38.65
CA MET A 1 -61.41 4.02 -38.53
C MET A 1 -61.50 3.18 -39.78
N THR A 2 -61.12 1.91 -39.71
CA THR A 2 -61.60 0.79 -40.54
C THR A 2 -60.89 -0.49 -40.10
N THR A 3 -61.69 -1.54 -39.81
CA THR A 3 -61.43 -3.00 -40.03
C THR A 3 -60.25 -3.69 -39.33
N LEU A 4 -60.27 -4.95 -38.87
CA LEU A 4 -61.25 -6.01 -38.60
C LEU A 4 -60.42 -7.19 -38.00
N LEU A 5 -60.91 -7.83 -36.92
CA LEU A 5 -60.87 -9.29 -36.61
C LEU A 5 -59.57 -10.17 -36.70
N LEU A 6 -59.31 -10.87 -35.57
CA LEU A 6 -59.03 -12.34 -35.37
C LEU A 6 -57.70 -12.77 -34.70
N LEU A 7 -57.91 -13.40 -33.52
CA LEU A 7 -57.44 -14.73 -33.06
C LEU A 7 -56.05 -14.99 -32.44
N LEU A 8 -56.13 -15.83 -31.37
CA LEU A 8 -55.17 -16.82 -30.82
C LEU A 8 -53.95 -16.23 -30.07
N SER A 9 -53.54 -16.69 -28.89
CA SER A 9 -53.82 -17.92 -28.14
C SER A 9 -53.31 -17.75 -26.69
N CYS A 10 -54.08 -18.31 -25.76
CA CYS A 10 -53.83 -18.42 -24.33
C CYS A 10 -52.95 -19.65 -24.02
N ALA A 11 -52.10 -19.62 -22.99
CA ALA A 11 -52.10 -20.62 -21.92
C ALA A 11 -50.96 -20.43 -20.91
N MET A 12 -51.38 -20.23 -19.68
CA MET A 12 -50.67 -20.47 -18.42
C MET A 12 -50.35 -21.96 -18.26
N CYS A 13 -49.41 -22.33 -17.39
CA CYS A 13 -49.62 -23.44 -16.46
C CYS A 13 -48.70 -23.42 -15.24
N VAL A 14 -49.27 -23.88 -14.14
CA VAL A 14 -48.86 -23.77 -12.74
C VAL A 14 -48.77 -25.19 -12.14
N HIS A 15 -47.76 -25.41 -11.30
CA HIS A 15 -47.63 -26.37 -10.17
C HIS A 15 -47.85 -27.90 -10.27
N SER A 16 -46.88 -28.59 -9.62
CA SER A 16 -46.99 -29.73 -8.67
C SER A 16 -46.88 -31.20 -9.13
N LEU A 17 -45.97 -31.89 -8.41
CA LEU A 17 -45.60 -33.32 -8.23
C LEU A 17 -46.76 -34.23 -7.73
N PRO A 18 -46.58 -35.55 -7.37
CA PRO A 18 -45.80 -36.70 -7.90
C PRO A 18 -46.63 -38.04 -7.92
N LEU A 19 -45.95 -39.22 -7.97
CA LEU A 19 -46.41 -40.64 -7.87
C LEU A 19 -46.79 -41.27 -9.22
N GLY A 20 -46.49 -42.53 -9.58
CA GLY A 20 -45.96 -43.70 -8.90
C GLY A 20 -46.67 -44.94 -9.48
N ASP A 21 -45.91 -45.91 -10.01
CA ASP A 21 -46.09 -47.38 -9.87
C ASP A 21 -45.91 -48.26 -11.15
N SER A 22 -45.10 -49.30 -10.94
CA SER A 22 -45.22 -50.70 -11.38
C SER A 22 -45.20 -51.13 -12.88
N ARG A 23 -44.13 -51.91 -13.17
CA ARG A 23 -44.07 -53.26 -13.82
C ARG A 23 -43.55 -53.42 -15.27
N THR A 24 -42.27 -53.82 -15.32
CA THR A 24 -41.64 -55.00 -15.97
C THR A 24 -41.67 -55.16 -17.51
N ILE A 25 -40.48 -55.30 -18.11
CA ILE A 25 -39.99 -56.57 -18.72
C ILE A 25 -38.45 -56.52 -18.91
N ARG A 26 -37.83 -57.66 -18.60
CA ARG A 26 -36.40 -58.01 -18.54
C ARG A 26 -35.65 -57.92 -19.87
N ARG A 27 -34.34 -57.60 -19.77
CA ARG A 27 -33.13 -58.12 -20.49
C ARG A 27 -32.10 -56.98 -20.45
N TYR A 28 -30.98 -57.01 -19.74
CA TYR A 28 -29.92 -58.01 -19.60
C TYR A 28 -29.18 -57.74 -18.26
N MET A 29 -28.81 -58.82 -17.56
CA MET A 29 -27.91 -58.90 -16.39
C MET A 29 -26.48 -58.42 -16.72
N ASP A 30 -25.60 -58.06 -15.78
CA ASP A 30 -25.66 -57.61 -14.38
C ASP A 30 -24.25 -57.11 -14.01
N GLU A 31 -24.19 -56.26 -12.97
CA GLU A 31 -23.11 -56.08 -11.98
C GLU A 31 -21.66 -55.65 -12.36
N THR A 32 -21.37 -54.41 -11.96
CA THR A 32 -20.07 -53.89 -11.44
C THR A 32 -19.53 -54.73 -10.27
N PRO A 33 -18.20 -54.80 -9.98
CA PRO A 33 -17.55 -53.78 -9.14
C PRO A 33 -16.02 -53.58 -9.34
N TRP A 34 -15.49 -52.41 -8.96
CA TRP A 34 -14.04 -52.20 -8.68
C TRP A 34 -13.59 -53.06 -7.48
N PRO A 35 -12.30 -53.29 -7.13
CA PRO A 35 -11.01 -52.84 -7.70
C PRO A 35 -9.90 -53.96 -7.77
N GLU A 36 -8.72 -53.67 -8.35
CA GLU A 36 -7.34 -54.13 -7.97
C GLU A 36 -6.34 -54.30 -9.12
N LYS A 37 -5.06 -54.18 -8.75
CA LYS A 37 -3.83 -54.00 -9.53
C LYS A 37 -3.48 -55.13 -10.50
N ILE A 38 -2.95 -54.78 -11.68
CA ILE A 38 -1.90 -55.58 -12.35
C ILE A 38 -0.82 -54.64 -12.91
N HIS A 39 0.41 -54.89 -12.47
CA HIS A 39 1.66 -54.35 -13.02
C HIS A 39 1.98 -55.01 -14.37
N HIS A 40 2.44 -54.23 -15.36
CA HIS A 40 3.54 -54.66 -16.23
C HIS A 40 4.42 -53.47 -16.65
N ASN A 41 5.71 -53.62 -16.33
CA ASN A 41 6.89 -52.88 -16.81
C ASN A 41 6.86 -52.71 -18.35
N GLY A 42 7.43 -51.70 -18.98
CA GLY A 42 8.24 -50.57 -18.57
C GLY A 42 8.82 -49.94 -19.84
N LEU A 43 8.74 -48.61 -19.96
CA LEU A 43 9.59 -47.84 -20.88
C LEU A 43 10.16 -46.65 -20.11
N LYS A 44 11.49 -46.62 -20.11
CA LYS A 44 12.42 -45.90 -19.25
C LYS A 44 12.10 -44.41 -19.05
N LYS A 45 12.15 -44.01 -17.78
CA LYS A 45 12.52 -42.68 -17.28
C LYS A 45 13.61 -42.03 -18.15
N ARG A 46 13.33 -40.88 -18.75
CA ARG A 46 14.32 -39.80 -18.81
C ARG A 46 14.14 -38.97 -17.55
N GLY A 47 15.04 -39.17 -16.60
CA GLY A 47 15.06 -38.39 -15.38
C GLY A 47 15.22 -36.90 -15.71
N ARG A 48 14.44 -36.06 -15.04
CA ARG A 48 14.86 -34.68 -14.82
C ARG A 48 16.21 -34.74 -14.12
N LEU A 49 17.24 -34.26 -14.80
CA LEU A 49 18.52 -33.99 -14.18
C LEU A 49 18.28 -32.98 -13.04
N PRO A 50 18.84 -33.18 -11.84
CA PRO A 50 18.78 -32.17 -10.79
C PRO A 50 19.56 -30.95 -11.29
N HIS A 51 18.88 -29.81 -11.36
CA HIS A 51 19.53 -28.56 -11.73
C HIS A 51 20.37 -28.06 -10.53
N ALA A 52 21.57 -27.57 -10.82
CA ALA A 52 22.59 -27.18 -9.83
C ALA A 52 22.21 -25.96 -8.95
N GLN A 53 20.97 -25.48 -9.01
CA GLN A 53 20.40 -24.48 -8.10
C GLN A 53 19.79 -25.12 -6.83
N SER A 54 19.76 -26.46 -6.76
CA SER A 54 19.33 -27.23 -5.59
C SER A 54 20.53 -27.61 -4.70
N THR A 55 21.05 -26.68 -3.90
CA THR A 55 21.94 -27.02 -2.77
C THR A 55 21.23 -26.78 -1.45
N LEU A 56 20.31 -27.68 -1.07
CA LEU A 56 19.71 -27.70 0.28
C LEU A 56 19.48 -29.14 0.74
N HIS A 57 20.54 -29.94 0.87
CA HIS A 57 20.46 -31.15 1.70
C HIS A 57 21.03 -30.94 3.12
N GLU A 58 21.87 -29.92 3.34
CA GLU A 58 22.51 -29.69 4.65
C GLU A 58 21.83 -28.64 5.54
N ASP A 59 21.07 -27.69 4.99
CA ASP A 59 20.49 -26.60 5.79
C ASP A 59 19.12 -26.93 6.42
N VAL A 60 18.45 -28.02 6.04
CA VAL A 60 17.14 -28.41 6.62
C VAL A 60 17.23 -28.64 8.13
N LYS A 61 18.42 -29.00 8.65
CA LYS A 61 18.62 -29.19 10.10
C LYS A 61 18.78 -27.90 10.89
N ARG A 62 19.06 -26.75 10.26
CA ARG A 62 19.31 -25.47 10.97
C ARG A 62 18.05 -24.61 11.17
N TRP A 63 16.95 -24.96 10.51
CA TRP A 63 15.69 -24.19 10.51
C TRP A 63 14.57 -24.78 11.39
N GLN A 64 14.84 -25.84 12.16
CA GLN A 64 13.82 -26.55 12.95
C GLN A 64 13.28 -25.77 14.18
N HIS A 65 13.68 -24.51 14.41
CA HIS A 65 13.29 -23.75 15.62
C HIS A 65 12.50 -22.45 15.32
N HIS A 66 11.97 -22.26 14.11
CA HIS A 66 11.03 -21.17 13.83
C HIS A 66 9.56 -21.63 13.94
N PRO A 67 8.65 -20.85 14.57
CA PRO A 67 7.24 -21.25 14.78
C PRO A 67 6.37 -21.34 13.52
N ALA A 68 6.92 -21.02 12.34
CA ALA A 68 6.17 -20.84 11.09
C ALA A 68 6.54 -21.85 9.99
N VAL A 69 7.18 -22.98 10.31
CA VAL A 69 7.54 -24.02 9.33
C VAL A 69 6.64 -25.26 9.53
N PRO A 70 5.85 -25.68 8.51
CA PRO A 70 5.16 -26.97 8.55
C PRO A 70 6.18 -28.12 8.56
N LYS A 71 5.90 -29.18 9.35
CA LYS A 71 6.83 -30.29 9.61
C LYS A 71 7.14 -31.20 8.39
N ASN A 72 6.65 -30.91 7.19
CA ASN A 72 6.82 -31.76 6.00
C ASN A 72 7.54 -31.02 4.86
N GLY A 73 8.69 -31.57 4.45
CA GLY A 73 9.61 -30.99 3.44
C GLY A 73 9.18 -31.10 1.98
N SER A 74 7.90 -31.32 1.68
CA SER A 74 7.36 -31.38 0.30
C SER A 74 6.94 -30.02 -0.25
N ASP A 75 6.61 -29.05 0.62
CA ASP A 75 5.89 -27.83 0.20
C ASP A 75 6.80 -26.61 -0.04
N ALA A 76 8.12 -26.76 0.20
CA ALA A 76 9.09 -25.68 0.01
C ALA A 76 9.42 -25.40 -1.47
N TRP A 77 9.15 -26.35 -2.37
CA TRP A 77 9.56 -26.31 -3.78
C TRP A 77 8.64 -25.52 -4.70
N ASN A 78 7.42 -25.21 -4.27
CA ASN A 78 6.39 -24.53 -5.09
C ASN A 78 6.13 -23.09 -4.66
N ARG A 79 6.93 -22.53 -3.74
CA ARG A 79 6.72 -21.15 -3.30
C ARG A 79 7.28 -20.18 -4.35
N PRO A 80 6.47 -19.25 -4.90
CA PRO A 80 6.95 -18.27 -5.87
C PRO A 80 8.11 -17.45 -5.30
N ARG A 81 9.14 -17.22 -6.12
CA ARG A 81 10.39 -16.59 -5.72
C ARG A 81 11.07 -15.84 -6.86
N CYS A 82 12.05 -15.02 -6.53
CA CYS A 82 13.01 -14.48 -7.48
C CYS A 82 13.97 -15.59 -7.97
N GLY A 83 14.35 -15.51 -9.25
CA GLY A 83 15.29 -16.42 -9.92
C GLY A 83 16.77 -16.11 -9.64
N VAL A 84 17.08 -14.99 -8.98
CA VAL A 84 18.46 -14.63 -8.60
C VAL A 84 18.97 -15.56 -7.47
N PRO A 85 20.22 -16.05 -7.51
CA PRO A 85 20.76 -16.90 -6.45
C PRO A 85 20.92 -16.19 -5.09
N ASP A 86 20.57 -16.87 -4.00
CA ASP A 86 20.58 -16.31 -2.62
C ASP A 86 21.99 -15.98 -2.08
N PHE A 87 23.02 -16.72 -2.51
CA PHE A 87 24.42 -16.55 -2.09
C PHE A 87 25.36 -16.93 -3.23
N PRO A 88 26.58 -16.36 -3.31
CA PRO A 88 27.65 -16.99 -4.06
C PRO A 88 28.01 -18.31 -3.35
N SER A 89 27.56 -19.44 -3.88
CA SER A 89 27.90 -20.76 -3.35
C SER A 89 29.40 -21.03 -3.57
N LYS A 90 30.06 -21.53 -2.52
CA LYS A 90 31.48 -21.95 -2.55
C LYS A 90 31.67 -23.39 -3.07
N GLN A 91 30.71 -23.95 -3.77
CA GLN A 91 30.80 -25.31 -4.28
C GLN A 91 30.18 -25.40 -5.67
N ASP A 92 31.06 -25.62 -6.65
CA ASP A 92 30.83 -26.18 -7.98
C ASP A 92 29.60 -25.66 -8.73
N SER A 93 29.71 -24.44 -9.27
CA SER A 93 28.91 -24.05 -10.42
C SER A 93 29.83 -23.71 -11.59
N PHE A 94 29.39 -24.06 -12.79
CA PHE A 94 30.04 -23.88 -14.10
C PHE A 94 30.58 -22.46 -14.38
N TYR A 95 30.32 -21.48 -13.51
CA TYR A 95 30.74 -20.09 -13.60
C TYR A 95 32.16 -19.80 -13.04
N ASP A 96 32.82 -20.76 -12.37
CA ASP A 96 34.16 -20.55 -11.78
C ASP A 96 35.32 -20.60 -12.81
N VAL A 97 35.08 -21.03 -14.04
CA VAL A 97 36.14 -21.17 -15.07
C VAL A 97 36.59 -19.81 -15.65
N VAL A 98 35.82 -18.73 -15.45
CA VAL A 98 36.15 -17.41 -16.03
C VAL A 98 36.85 -16.47 -15.03
N TRP A 99 36.81 -16.75 -13.73
CA TRP A 99 37.24 -15.81 -12.69
C TRP A 99 38.33 -16.36 -11.77
N SER A 100 39.46 -16.76 -12.35
CA SER A 100 40.70 -16.94 -11.60
C SER A 100 41.71 -15.85 -11.96
N ARG A 101 41.69 -14.77 -11.16
CA ARG A 101 42.89 -14.02 -10.70
C ARG A 101 42.46 -12.95 -9.68
N GLY A 102 42.64 -13.25 -8.39
CA GLY A 102 42.55 -12.26 -7.32
C GLY A 102 42.05 -12.84 -6.01
N GLN A 103 42.98 -13.26 -5.15
CA GLN A 103 42.73 -13.77 -3.81
C GLN A 103 42.01 -12.77 -2.90
N HIS A 104 41.17 -13.31 -2.00
CA HIS A 104 41.03 -13.04 -0.55
C HIS A 104 39.57 -13.39 -0.16
N GLY A 105 39.30 -14.48 0.56
CA GLY A 105 39.81 -14.74 1.91
C GLY A 105 38.76 -14.22 2.91
N GLY A 106 37.93 -15.12 3.43
CA GLY A 106 36.74 -14.79 4.23
C GLY A 106 37.02 -13.90 5.44
N ARG A 107 36.12 -12.94 5.68
CA ARG A 107 36.05 -12.17 6.92
C ARG A 107 34.62 -12.14 7.46
N TYR A 108 34.58 -12.25 8.79
CA TYR A 108 33.42 -12.28 9.67
C TYR A 108 32.39 -11.18 9.38
N ARG A 109 31.12 -11.60 9.41
CA ARG A 109 29.91 -10.85 9.07
C ARG A 109 29.72 -9.66 10.03
N ARG A 110 29.79 -8.42 9.52
CA ARG A 110 29.59 -7.18 10.32
C ARG A 110 28.35 -6.36 9.92
N LYS A 111 27.64 -6.73 8.85
CA LYS A 111 26.44 -6.02 8.34
C LYS A 111 25.29 -7.00 8.08
N ARG A 112 24.04 -6.53 8.28
CA ARG A 112 22.80 -7.33 8.12
C ARG A 112 22.33 -7.45 6.66
N PHE A 113 22.63 -6.44 5.83
CA PHE A 113 22.35 -6.39 4.40
C PHE A 113 23.53 -6.90 3.55
N ALA A 114 23.23 -7.41 2.35
CA ALA A 114 24.22 -7.88 1.38
C ALA A 114 24.13 -7.05 0.08
N THR A 115 25.25 -6.46 -0.32
CA THR A 115 25.39 -5.66 -1.54
C THR A 115 26.52 -6.22 -2.38
N VAL A 116 26.38 -6.23 -3.71
CA VAL A 116 27.48 -6.61 -4.60
C VAL A 116 28.34 -5.39 -4.90
N LYS A 117 27.86 -4.54 -5.82
CA LYS A 117 28.48 -3.29 -6.25
C LYS A 117 27.37 -2.42 -6.86
N GLY A 118 27.36 -1.13 -6.55
CA GLY A 118 26.44 -0.16 -7.16
C GLY A 118 26.97 0.38 -8.49
N TRP A 119 26.14 1.14 -9.19
CA TRP A 119 26.57 1.92 -10.35
C TRP A 119 27.41 3.12 -9.93
N ASN A 120 28.32 3.56 -10.81
CA ASN A 120 29.08 4.81 -10.64
C ASN A 120 28.30 6.03 -11.18
N LYS A 121 26.98 6.05 -11.01
CA LYS A 121 26.09 7.13 -11.44
C LYS A 121 24.76 7.08 -10.68
N THR A 122 24.03 8.19 -10.72
CA THR A 122 22.74 8.34 -10.02
C THR A 122 21.56 8.66 -10.95
N SER A 123 21.81 8.95 -12.22
CA SER A 123 20.75 9.19 -13.22
C SER A 123 20.65 8.02 -14.17
N PHE A 124 19.46 7.43 -14.25
CA PHE A 124 19.16 6.26 -15.05
C PHE A 124 18.07 6.55 -16.06
N THR A 125 18.19 5.91 -17.21
CA THR A 125 17.12 5.77 -18.19
C THR A 125 16.58 4.35 -18.15
N TYR A 126 15.27 4.17 -18.29
CA TYR A 126 14.68 2.83 -18.39
C TYR A 126 13.73 2.70 -19.57
N LYS A 127 13.62 1.48 -20.10
CA LYS A 127 12.79 1.18 -21.26
C LYS A 127 12.07 -0.15 -21.09
N ILE A 128 10.77 -0.15 -21.41
CA ILE A 128 9.93 -1.34 -21.41
C ILE A 128 9.84 -1.88 -22.83
N LEU A 129 10.36 -3.10 -23.06
CA LEU A 129 10.37 -3.75 -24.36
C LEU A 129 9.04 -4.43 -24.68
N ARG A 130 8.52 -5.20 -23.72
CA ARG A 130 7.25 -5.93 -23.83
C ARG A 130 6.44 -5.72 -22.56
N LYS A 131 5.14 -5.99 -22.66
CA LYS A 131 4.20 -5.94 -21.54
C LYS A 131 3.46 -7.27 -21.41
N PRO A 132 2.94 -7.60 -20.21
CA PRO A 132 2.06 -8.75 -20.04
C PRO A 132 0.74 -8.53 -20.80
N TRP A 133 0.07 -9.62 -21.15
CA TRP A 133 -1.20 -9.55 -21.89
C TRP A 133 -2.36 -9.08 -20.99
N GLN A 134 -2.26 -9.31 -19.67
CA GLN A 134 -3.29 -8.96 -18.68
C GLN A 134 -3.42 -7.46 -18.42
N MET A 135 -2.44 -6.63 -18.81
CA MET A 135 -2.40 -5.20 -18.48
C MET A 135 -2.23 -4.33 -19.73
N THR A 136 -2.75 -3.11 -19.70
CA THR A 136 -2.53 -2.11 -20.76
C THR A 136 -1.12 -1.50 -20.65
N TRP A 137 -0.67 -0.85 -21.72
CA TRP A 137 0.60 -0.13 -21.70
C TRP A 137 0.60 1.00 -20.65
N GLU A 138 -0.50 1.74 -20.50
CA GLU A 138 -0.58 2.80 -19.49
C GLU A 138 -0.36 2.24 -18.10
N LYS A 139 -1.00 1.11 -17.79
CA LYS A 139 -0.92 0.51 -16.46
C LYS A 139 0.47 -0.02 -16.14
N VAL A 140 1.13 -0.67 -17.10
CA VAL A 140 2.49 -1.17 -16.92
C VAL A 140 3.48 -0.03 -16.74
N ARG A 141 3.33 1.07 -17.50
CA ARG A 141 4.16 2.27 -17.34
C ARG A 141 3.95 2.95 -16.00
N GLU A 142 2.72 3.00 -15.50
CA GLU A 142 2.39 3.49 -14.15
C GLU A 142 3.08 2.64 -13.08
N VAL A 143 2.99 1.32 -13.17
CA VAL A 143 3.64 0.38 -12.23
C VAL A 143 5.14 0.57 -12.18
N PHE A 144 5.82 0.64 -13.32
CA PHE A 144 7.27 0.84 -13.32
C PHE A 144 7.67 2.25 -12.88
N ARG A 145 6.83 3.26 -13.11
CA ARG A 145 7.02 4.61 -12.54
C ARG A 145 6.95 4.58 -11.01
N GLU A 146 5.96 3.88 -10.45
CA GLU A 146 5.86 3.68 -9.00
C GLU A 146 7.04 2.88 -8.45
N ALA A 147 7.47 1.82 -9.16
CA ALA A 147 8.56 0.96 -8.72
C ALA A 147 9.90 1.72 -8.60
N VAL A 148 10.22 2.57 -9.58
CA VAL A 148 11.42 3.44 -9.50
C VAL A 148 11.27 4.55 -8.46
N GLN A 149 10.04 4.99 -8.18
CA GLN A 149 9.76 5.97 -7.11
C GLN A 149 10.05 5.41 -5.73
N VAL A 150 9.83 4.12 -5.47
CA VAL A 150 10.16 3.48 -4.18
C VAL A 150 11.65 3.64 -3.84
N TRP A 151 12.53 3.39 -4.81
CA TRP A 151 13.98 3.52 -4.60
C TRP A 151 14.47 4.98 -4.63
N SER A 152 13.95 5.80 -5.56
CA SER A 152 14.32 7.22 -5.64
C SER A 152 13.72 8.10 -4.54
N HIS A 153 12.81 7.59 -3.70
CA HIS A 153 12.38 8.31 -2.50
C HIS A 153 13.47 8.34 -1.41
N VAL A 154 14.23 7.26 -1.29
CA VAL A 154 15.22 7.08 -0.21
C VAL A 154 16.66 7.30 -0.65
N THR A 155 16.89 7.54 -1.94
CA THR A 155 18.21 7.78 -2.55
C THR A 155 18.23 8.99 -3.49
N PRO A 156 19.40 9.57 -3.81
CA PRO A 156 19.56 10.61 -4.83
C PRO A 156 19.32 10.13 -6.27
N LEU A 157 18.84 8.88 -6.46
CA LEU A 157 18.66 8.29 -7.78
C LEU A 157 17.52 8.97 -8.54
N THR A 158 17.71 9.16 -9.84
CA THR A 158 16.69 9.67 -10.76
C THR A 158 16.49 8.70 -11.90
N PHE A 159 15.25 8.57 -12.36
CA PHE A 159 14.86 7.61 -13.38
C PHE A 159 13.98 8.29 -14.43
N THR A 160 14.35 8.12 -15.70
CA THR A 160 13.63 8.69 -16.85
C THR A 160 13.25 7.58 -17.81
N GLU A 161 11.96 7.44 -18.11
CA GLU A 161 11.50 6.50 -19.13
C GLU A 161 11.89 6.99 -20.54
N VAL A 162 12.44 6.12 -21.37
CA VAL A 162 12.75 6.40 -22.78
C VAL A 162 12.03 5.40 -23.69
N GLN A 163 11.47 5.88 -24.80
CA GLN A 163 10.72 5.06 -25.75
C GLN A 163 11.61 4.42 -26.83
N SER A 164 12.73 5.07 -27.17
CA SER A 164 13.64 4.65 -28.23
C SER A 164 15.09 4.85 -27.81
N GLY A 165 16.01 4.25 -28.56
CA GLY A 165 17.45 4.25 -28.24
C GLY A 165 17.84 3.26 -27.14
N HIS A 166 19.06 3.45 -26.63
CA HIS A 166 19.65 2.70 -25.53
C HIS A 166 19.12 3.22 -24.18
N ALA A 167 18.85 2.31 -23.25
CA ALA A 167 18.47 2.63 -21.87
C ALA A 167 19.38 1.89 -20.90
N ASP A 168 19.52 2.41 -19.68
CA ASP A 168 20.35 1.79 -18.65
C ASP A 168 19.70 0.59 -18.01
N ILE A 169 18.37 0.65 -17.88
CA ILE A 169 17.54 -0.42 -17.33
C ILE A 169 16.59 -0.89 -18.43
N ILE A 170 16.64 -2.18 -18.74
CA ILE A 170 15.80 -2.79 -19.76
C ILE A 170 14.83 -3.74 -19.07
N ILE A 171 13.54 -3.55 -19.37
CA ILE A 171 12.43 -4.24 -18.74
C ILE A 171 11.76 -5.09 -19.81
N ASP A 172 11.79 -6.41 -19.63
CA ASP A 172 11.23 -7.33 -20.62
C ASP A 172 10.37 -8.42 -20.00
N PHE A 173 9.31 -8.82 -20.70
CA PHE A 173 8.46 -9.94 -20.30
C PHE A 173 8.68 -11.08 -21.31
N ALA A 174 9.19 -12.20 -20.83
CA ALA A 174 9.64 -13.30 -21.66
C ALA A 174 9.14 -14.66 -21.14
N ARG A 175 9.24 -15.70 -21.96
CA ARG A 175 8.80 -17.06 -21.60
C ARG A 175 9.96 -18.03 -21.73
N TYR A 176 10.04 -19.01 -20.83
CA TYR A 176 11.00 -20.12 -20.88
C TYR A 176 12.42 -19.66 -21.25
N GLU A 177 13.04 -20.26 -22.26
CA GLU A 177 14.33 -19.81 -22.79
C GLU A 177 14.20 -18.49 -23.55
N HIS A 178 14.90 -17.45 -23.07
CA HIS A 178 14.79 -16.09 -23.61
C HIS A 178 16.16 -15.43 -23.84
N GLY A 179 17.19 -16.24 -24.10
CA GLY A 179 18.46 -15.77 -24.65
C GLY A 179 19.48 -15.32 -23.61
N ASP A 180 19.23 -15.58 -22.33
CA ASP A 180 20.15 -15.31 -21.23
C ASP A 180 20.67 -16.57 -20.51
N LYS A 181 20.23 -17.76 -20.96
CA LYS A 181 20.53 -19.08 -20.37
C LYS A 181 19.96 -19.27 -18.96
N LEU A 182 19.02 -18.42 -18.55
CA LEU A 182 18.26 -18.53 -17.30
C LEU A 182 16.77 -18.71 -17.67
N PRO A 183 16.35 -19.90 -18.12
CA PRO A 183 14.99 -20.08 -18.58
C PRO A 183 13.98 -19.98 -17.42
N PHE A 184 12.83 -19.36 -17.68
CA PHE A 184 11.69 -19.43 -16.78
C PHE A 184 11.01 -20.80 -16.79
N ASP A 185 10.24 -21.11 -15.76
CA ASP A 185 9.56 -22.39 -15.56
C ASP A 185 8.05 -22.37 -15.87
N GLY A 186 7.51 -21.23 -16.29
CA GLY A 186 6.09 -21.03 -16.58
C GLY A 186 5.35 -20.54 -15.33
N GLN A 187 4.05 -20.83 -15.22
CA GLN A 187 3.27 -20.30 -14.10
C GLN A 187 3.73 -20.83 -12.73
N GLY A 188 4.01 -19.91 -11.80
CA GLY A 188 4.54 -20.18 -10.47
C GLY A 188 6.06 -20.35 -10.49
N GLY A 189 6.66 -20.65 -9.32
CA GLY A 189 8.11 -20.88 -9.28
C GLY A 189 8.90 -19.59 -9.44
N ILE A 190 9.58 -19.38 -10.58
CA ILE A 190 10.43 -18.21 -10.83
C ILE A 190 9.60 -17.09 -11.47
N LEU A 191 9.35 -16.03 -10.69
CA LEU A 191 8.53 -14.91 -11.13
C LEU A 191 9.27 -13.95 -12.07
N ALA A 192 10.54 -13.72 -11.78
CA ALA A 192 11.39 -12.75 -12.45
C ALA A 192 12.86 -12.96 -12.05
N HIS A 193 13.78 -12.33 -12.78
CA HIS A 193 15.17 -12.15 -12.38
C HIS A 193 15.78 -10.88 -12.96
N ALA A 194 16.90 -10.45 -12.39
CA ALA A 194 17.61 -9.24 -12.78
C ALA A 194 19.12 -9.41 -12.76
N PHE A 195 19.79 -8.56 -13.54
CA PHE A 195 21.24 -8.56 -13.69
C PHE A 195 21.89 -7.39 -12.95
N PHE A 196 22.83 -7.75 -12.07
CA PHE A 196 23.56 -6.80 -11.23
C PHE A 196 24.43 -5.80 -12.01
N PRO A 197 24.72 -4.63 -11.43
CA PRO A 197 25.71 -3.68 -11.97
C PRO A 197 27.07 -4.35 -12.18
N GLY A 198 27.76 -3.99 -13.27
CA GLY A 198 29.08 -4.52 -13.63
C GLY A 198 29.07 -5.89 -14.33
N THR A 199 27.89 -6.48 -14.59
CA THR A 199 27.75 -7.66 -15.43
C THR A 199 27.60 -7.28 -16.91
N HIS A 200 27.77 -8.23 -17.82
CA HIS A 200 27.61 -8.02 -19.27
C HIS A 200 26.18 -7.63 -19.69
N ARG A 201 25.17 -7.92 -18.85
CA ARG A 201 23.75 -7.59 -19.04
C ARG A 201 23.22 -6.66 -17.94
N GLN A 202 24.11 -5.90 -17.31
CA GLN A 202 23.76 -5.03 -16.19
C GLN A 202 22.54 -4.16 -16.49
N GLY A 203 21.61 -4.08 -15.54
CA GLY A 203 20.39 -3.28 -15.67
C GLY A 203 19.25 -3.96 -16.42
N GLU A 204 19.46 -5.14 -17.00
CA GLU A 204 18.37 -5.94 -17.55
C GLU A 204 17.58 -6.63 -16.42
N MET A 205 16.26 -6.61 -16.52
CA MET A 205 15.36 -7.39 -15.68
C MET A 205 14.25 -8.01 -16.51
N HIS A 206 14.02 -9.30 -16.28
CA HIS A 206 13.07 -10.11 -17.01
C HIS A 206 11.98 -10.60 -16.07
N PHE A 207 10.75 -10.55 -16.54
CA PHE A 207 9.56 -11.02 -15.84
C PHE A 207 8.99 -12.22 -16.60
N ASP A 208 8.58 -13.27 -15.90
CA ASP A 208 7.94 -14.39 -16.56
C ASP A 208 6.58 -13.95 -17.10
N TYR A 209 6.43 -14.03 -18.42
CA TYR A 209 5.21 -13.66 -19.12
C TYR A 209 4.05 -14.61 -18.81
N ASP A 210 4.33 -15.85 -18.41
CA ASP A 210 3.31 -16.87 -18.13
C ASP A 210 2.67 -16.71 -16.74
N GLU A 211 3.17 -15.79 -15.92
CA GLU A 211 2.58 -15.43 -14.64
C GLU A 211 1.23 -14.70 -14.76
N GLN A 212 0.39 -14.86 -13.74
CA GLN A 212 -0.87 -14.11 -13.60
C GLN A 212 -0.61 -12.78 -12.90
N TRP A 213 -0.08 -11.82 -13.67
CA TRP A 213 0.22 -10.48 -13.18
C TRP A 213 -1.05 -9.73 -12.76
N THR A 214 -1.07 -9.23 -11.53
CA THR A 214 -2.17 -8.44 -10.92
C THR A 214 -1.62 -7.18 -10.25
N LEU A 215 -2.50 -6.32 -9.73
CA LEU A 215 -2.14 -5.12 -8.99
C LEU A 215 -3.08 -4.89 -7.81
N GLY A 216 -2.52 -4.74 -6.61
CA GLY A 216 -3.19 -4.17 -5.44
C GLY A 216 -4.39 -4.94 -4.89
N ASN A 217 -4.66 -6.15 -5.39
CA ASN A 217 -5.86 -6.92 -5.04
C ASN A 217 -5.54 -8.27 -4.37
N GLY A 218 -4.25 -8.67 -4.30
CA GLY A 218 -3.82 -9.93 -3.71
C GLY A 218 -4.32 -11.20 -4.41
N MET A 219 -4.95 -11.08 -5.58
CA MET A 219 -5.57 -12.21 -6.30
C MET A 219 -4.61 -12.92 -7.28
N GLY A 220 -3.34 -12.51 -7.32
CA GLY A 220 -2.31 -13.09 -8.17
C GLY A 220 -0.93 -12.55 -7.81
N THR A 221 0.00 -12.61 -8.76
CA THR A 221 1.36 -12.08 -8.57
C THR A 221 1.34 -10.57 -8.81
N ASP A 222 1.49 -9.78 -7.75
CA ASP A 222 1.52 -8.33 -7.83
C ASP A 222 2.77 -7.83 -8.58
N LEU A 223 2.57 -7.21 -9.74
CA LEU A 223 3.67 -6.76 -10.60
C LEU A 223 4.51 -5.66 -9.95
N LEU A 224 3.90 -4.76 -9.17
CA LEU A 224 4.61 -3.67 -8.52
C LEU A 224 5.58 -4.22 -7.46
N GLN A 225 5.14 -5.20 -6.65
CA GLN A 225 5.97 -5.85 -5.65
C GLN A 225 7.19 -6.53 -6.28
N VAL A 226 7.01 -7.29 -7.36
CA VAL A 226 8.12 -7.97 -8.05
C VAL A 226 9.02 -6.95 -8.74
N ALA A 227 8.46 -5.93 -9.38
CA ALA A 227 9.25 -4.88 -10.03
C ALA A 227 10.15 -4.11 -9.05
N VAL A 228 9.65 -3.78 -7.85
CA VAL A 228 10.48 -3.13 -6.81
C VAL A 228 11.64 -4.04 -6.39
N HIS A 229 11.38 -5.34 -6.22
CA HIS A 229 12.40 -6.33 -5.87
C HIS A 229 13.50 -6.43 -6.94
N GLU A 230 13.12 -6.67 -8.19
CA GLU A 230 14.09 -6.81 -9.30
C GLU A 230 14.86 -5.51 -9.54
N LEU A 231 14.22 -4.35 -9.37
CA LEU A 231 14.93 -3.07 -9.41
C LEU A 231 16.02 -3.00 -8.32
N GLY A 232 15.77 -3.52 -7.12
CA GLY A 232 16.80 -3.61 -6.08
C GLY A 232 18.04 -4.38 -6.54
N HIS A 233 17.87 -5.48 -7.27
CA HIS A 233 18.98 -6.23 -7.89
C HIS A 233 19.69 -5.45 -8.97
N THR A 234 18.96 -4.82 -9.90
CA THR A 234 19.57 -3.95 -10.93
C THR A 234 20.33 -2.77 -10.32
N LEU A 235 19.97 -2.35 -9.11
CA LEU A 235 20.67 -1.33 -8.33
C LEU A 235 21.76 -1.90 -7.41
N GLY A 236 21.98 -3.21 -7.34
CA GLY A 236 23.12 -3.82 -6.64
C GLY A 236 22.82 -4.43 -5.27
N LEU A 237 21.56 -4.52 -4.85
CA LEU A 237 21.15 -5.20 -3.62
C LEU A 237 21.01 -6.70 -3.85
N GLN A 238 21.50 -7.50 -2.90
CA GLN A 238 21.29 -8.95 -2.89
C GLN A 238 20.06 -9.31 -2.05
N HIS A 239 19.62 -10.57 -2.14
CA HIS A 239 18.57 -11.10 -1.27
C HIS A 239 18.87 -10.87 0.22
N SER A 240 17.85 -10.43 0.94
CA SER A 240 17.88 -10.26 2.39
C SER A 240 17.15 -11.39 3.10
N ARG A 241 17.62 -11.69 4.32
CA ARG A 241 16.94 -12.57 5.27
C ARG A 241 16.15 -11.79 6.32
N ALA A 242 16.13 -10.46 6.24
CA ALA A 242 15.40 -9.63 7.17
C ALA A 242 13.88 -9.83 6.99
N HIS A 243 13.17 -9.91 8.11
CA HIS A 243 11.71 -10.06 8.09
C HIS A 243 11.06 -8.83 7.46
N GLY A 244 10.18 -9.04 6.47
CA GLY A 244 9.48 -7.97 5.76
C GLY A 244 10.36 -7.17 4.79
N SER A 245 11.57 -7.63 4.46
CA SER A 245 12.38 -7.01 3.41
C SER A 245 11.77 -7.24 2.02
N VAL A 246 11.75 -6.18 1.21
CA VAL A 246 11.33 -6.29 -0.19
C VAL A 246 12.29 -7.19 -0.97
N MET A 247 13.57 -7.20 -0.59
CA MET A 247 14.61 -8.07 -1.14
C MET A 247 14.56 -9.51 -0.58
N SER A 248 13.48 -9.93 0.08
CA SER A 248 13.27 -11.35 0.42
C SER A 248 13.21 -12.20 -0.86
N PRO A 249 13.92 -13.34 -0.93
CA PRO A 249 13.94 -14.18 -2.13
C PRO A 249 12.58 -14.76 -2.48
N TYR A 250 11.74 -14.99 -1.47
CA TYR A 250 10.40 -15.52 -1.66
C TYR A 250 9.38 -14.40 -1.78
N TYR A 251 8.42 -14.58 -2.68
CA TYR A 251 7.30 -13.69 -2.85
C TYR A 251 6.48 -13.62 -1.57
N ILE A 252 6.25 -12.39 -1.11
CA ILE A 252 5.37 -12.03 -0.01
C ILE A 252 4.58 -10.83 -0.51
N TYR A 253 3.26 -10.99 -0.58
CA TYR A 253 2.40 -9.90 -0.98
C TYR A 253 2.42 -8.78 0.06
N SER A 254 2.73 -7.57 -0.39
CA SER A 254 2.63 -6.33 0.39
C SER A 254 2.19 -5.24 -0.57
N TYR A 255 1.08 -4.56 -0.28
CA TYR A 255 0.61 -3.45 -1.09
C TYR A 255 0.20 -2.25 -0.21
N PRO A 256 0.78 -1.06 -0.45
CA PRO A 256 1.91 -0.80 -1.33
C PRO A 256 3.20 -1.50 -0.83
N PRO A 257 4.19 -1.76 -1.69
CA PRO A 257 5.48 -2.28 -1.24
C PRO A 257 6.11 -1.31 -0.24
N GLN A 258 6.64 -1.85 0.87
CA GLN A 258 7.34 -1.06 1.87
C GLN A 258 8.80 -1.52 1.94
N LEU A 259 9.74 -0.58 1.88
CA LEU A 259 11.14 -0.87 2.14
C LEU A 259 11.32 -1.12 3.64
N SER A 260 11.98 -2.22 3.98
CA SER A 260 12.44 -2.44 5.34
C SER A 260 13.67 -1.58 5.63
N LYS A 261 14.01 -1.40 6.91
CA LYS A 261 15.26 -0.74 7.31
C LYS A 261 16.50 -1.40 6.71
N ASP A 262 16.46 -2.71 6.43
CA ASP A 262 17.57 -3.43 5.80
C ASP A 262 17.71 -3.04 4.31
N ASP A 263 16.59 -2.88 3.61
CA ASP A 263 16.55 -2.43 2.21
C ASP A 263 17.04 -0.98 2.09
N GLU A 264 16.52 -0.09 2.95
CA GLU A 264 16.94 1.32 3.00
C GLU A 264 18.43 1.45 3.32
N SER A 265 18.91 0.75 4.35
CA SER A 265 20.33 0.78 4.72
C SER A 265 21.21 0.21 3.61
N GLY A 266 20.77 -0.85 2.94
CA GLY A 266 21.45 -1.46 1.81
C GLY A 266 21.61 -0.48 0.65
N ILE A 267 20.50 0.12 0.20
CA ILE A 267 20.51 0.99 -0.98
C ILE A 267 21.22 2.32 -0.71
N GLN A 268 21.05 2.88 0.48
CA GLN A 268 21.73 4.12 0.88
C GLN A 268 23.23 3.90 1.08
N SER A 269 23.66 2.69 1.43
CA SER A 269 25.10 2.37 1.47
C SER A 269 25.76 2.37 0.09
N LEU A 270 24.97 2.23 -0.99
CA LEU A 270 25.44 2.24 -2.37
C LEU A 270 25.37 3.64 -3.00
N TYR A 271 24.28 4.38 -2.77
CA TYR A 271 23.98 5.62 -3.50
C TYR A 271 23.89 6.86 -2.60
N GLY A 272 24.06 6.70 -1.29
CA GLY A 272 23.81 7.74 -0.31
C GLY A 272 22.32 7.92 0.00
N ILE A 273 22.06 8.75 0.99
CA ILE A 273 20.71 9.15 1.40
C ILE A 273 20.26 10.25 0.45
N LYS A 274 18.99 10.23 0.05
CA LYS A 274 18.39 11.40 -0.60
C LYS A 274 18.38 12.54 0.41
N VAL A 275 19.35 13.44 0.30
CA VAL A 275 19.26 14.73 0.97
C VAL A 275 18.18 15.47 0.22
N PHE A 276 16.95 15.41 0.74
CA PHE A 276 16.00 16.42 0.37
C PHE A 276 16.64 17.72 0.86
N HIS A 277 17.21 18.50 -0.06
CA HIS A 277 16.99 19.93 0.03
C HIS A 277 15.48 20.12 -0.16
N GLN A 278 14.72 19.75 0.86
CA GLN A 278 13.57 20.56 1.17
C GLN A 278 14.17 21.96 1.19
N LYS A 279 13.54 22.91 0.52
CA LYS A 279 13.34 24.14 1.25
C LYS A 279 12.62 23.71 2.52
N GLU A 280 13.39 23.32 3.53
CA GLU A 280 13.05 23.69 4.89
C GLU A 280 12.63 25.16 4.77
N PRO A 281 11.45 25.57 5.26
CA PRO A 281 11.35 26.96 5.65
C PRO A 281 12.58 27.19 6.52
N GLU A 282 13.42 28.18 6.17
CA GLU A 282 14.65 28.50 6.88
C GLU A 282 14.45 28.32 8.40
N LEU A 283 14.88 27.19 8.92
CA LEU A 283 15.08 26.95 10.32
C LEU A 283 16.57 26.72 10.44
N GLU A 284 17.32 27.80 10.14
CA GLU A 284 18.57 28.02 10.84
C GLU A 284 18.25 28.23 12.31
N THR A 285 17.99 27.15 13.05
CA THR A 285 18.16 27.11 14.50
C THR A 285 18.40 25.66 14.91
N ASN A 286 19.30 25.46 15.88
CA ASN A 286 19.53 24.18 16.55
C ASN A 286 18.33 23.76 17.43
N ASP A 287 17.11 24.08 17.03
CA ASP A 287 15.92 23.86 17.82
C ASP A 287 15.38 22.46 17.51
N ILE A 288 15.67 21.54 18.43
CA ILE A 288 14.91 20.30 18.57
C ILE A 288 13.44 20.74 18.70
N ILE A 289 12.60 20.60 17.66
CA ILE A 289 11.16 20.88 17.78
C ILE A 289 10.66 20.00 18.92
N PRO A 290 10.33 20.59 20.08
CA PRO A 290 9.97 19.80 21.24
C PRO A 290 8.66 19.08 20.92
N VAL A 291 8.57 17.81 21.35
CA VAL A 291 7.29 17.09 21.32
C VAL A 291 6.25 17.97 22.04
N PRO A 292 5.15 18.37 21.39
CA PRO A 292 4.21 19.30 22.01
C PRO A 292 3.60 18.68 23.27
N ASP A 293 3.37 19.51 24.29
CA ASP A 293 2.69 19.11 25.51
C ASP A 293 1.17 19.24 25.31
N ALA A 294 0.45 18.12 25.30
CA ALA A 294 -1.01 18.10 25.16
C ALA A 294 -1.75 18.92 26.23
N CYS A 295 -1.13 19.12 27.40
CA CYS A 295 -1.69 19.95 28.45
C CYS A 295 -1.55 21.44 28.16
N ASN A 296 -0.54 21.86 27.40
CA ASN A 296 -0.18 23.25 27.14
C ASN A 296 -0.07 23.57 25.63
N THR A 297 -0.99 23.04 24.83
CA THR A 297 -1.01 23.31 23.38
C THR A 297 -2.43 23.45 22.85
N ASP A 298 -2.54 24.14 21.73
CA ASP A 298 -3.65 24.13 20.78
C ASP A 298 -3.45 23.00 19.76
N PHE A 299 -4.44 22.74 18.91
CA PHE A 299 -4.39 21.65 17.94
C PHE A 299 -4.70 22.15 16.54
N ASP A 300 -3.90 21.71 15.58
CA ASP A 300 -3.99 22.16 14.17
C ASP A 300 -5.21 21.53 13.48
N ALA A 301 -5.58 20.30 13.88
CA ALA A 301 -6.79 19.63 13.44
C ALA A 301 -7.21 18.57 14.45
N VAL A 302 -8.50 18.21 14.45
CA VAL A 302 -9.06 17.12 15.24
C VAL A 302 -10.09 16.39 14.40
N SER A 303 -10.08 15.06 14.44
CA SER A 303 -11.03 14.28 13.67
C SER A 303 -11.34 12.92 14.30
N MET A 304 -12.55 12.44 14.05
CA MET A 304 -12.89 11.04 14.28
C MET A 304 -12.44 10.22 13.07
N ILE A 305 -11.61 9.22 13.31
CA ILE A 305 -11.10 8.31 12.29
C ILE A 305 -11.29 6.89 12.80
N ARG A 306 -12.07 6.09 12.07
CA ARG A 306 -12.37 4.68 12.37
C ARG A 306 -12.92 4.48 13.79
N GLY A 307 -13.75 5.42 14.23
CA GLY A 307 -14.38 5.40 15.56
C GLY A 307 -13.48 5.86 16.71
N GLU A 308 -12.30 6.41 16.42
CA GLU A 308 -11.36 6.91 17.42
C GLU A 308 -11.06 8.38 17.18
N LEU A 309 -10.75 9.09 18.26
CA LEU A 309 -10.50 10.53 18.20
C LEU A 309 -9.00 10.78 18.04
N PHE A 310 -8.64 11.56 17.02
CA PHE A 310 -7.27 11.97 16.75
C PHE A 310 -7.11 13.47 16.87
N PHE A 311 -6.14 13.90 17.67
CA PHE A 311 -5.70 15.28 17.76
C PHE A 311 -4.37 15.44 17.03
N PHE A 312 -4.22 16.47 16.21
CA PHE A 312 -3.03 16.73 15.40
C PHE A 312 -2.36 18.03 15.84
N LYS A 313 -1.04 18.00 16.04
CA LYS A 313 -0.24 19.20 16.33
C LYS A 313 1.19 19.02 15.86
N SER A 314 1.71 19.96 15.08
CA SER A 314 3.13 20.01 14.72
C SER A 314 3.66 18.72 14.06
N GLY A 315 2.81 18.00 13.31
CA GLY A 315 3.12 16.70 12.72
C GLY A 315 3.08 15.51 13.70
N TYR A 316 2.75 15.74 14.96
CA TYR A 316 2.41 14.71 15.94
C TYR A 316 0.90 14.50 16.00
N VAL A 317 0.51 13.32 16.48
CA VAL A 317 -0.86 12.97 16.79
C VAL A 317 -0.99 12.37 18.17
N TRP A 318 -2.15 12.56 18.78
CA TRP A 318 -2.63 11.78 19.92
C TRP A 318 -3.84 10.99 19.48
N ARG A 319 -3.94 9.76 19.96
CA ARG A 319 -5.05 8.86 19.69
C ARG A 319 -5.79 8.56 20.98
N ILE A 320 -7.08 8.84 20.98
CA ILE A 320 -7.97 8.61 22.11
C ILE A 320 -9.03 7.58 21.69
N ARG A 321 -9.07 6.47 22.41
CA ARG A 321 -10.08 5.40 22.25
C ARG A 321 -10.87 5.31 23.54
N ASP A 322 -12.20 5.32 23.44
CA ASP A 322 -13.12 5.24 24.57
C ASP A 322 -12.81 6.26 25.69
N GLY A 323 -12.47 7.49 25.31
CA GLY A 323 -12.12 8.58 26.23
C GLY A 323 -10.76 8.43 26.93
N LYS A 324 -9.92 7.48 26.50
CA LYS A 324 -8.57 7.28 27.06
C LYS A 324 -7.48 7.48 26.02
N LEU A 325 -6.48 8.29 26.36
CA LEU A 325 -5.25 8.41 25.58
C LEU A 325 -4.56 7.05 25.50
N GLN A 326 -4.18 6.65 24.29
CA GLN A 326 -3.52 5.38 24.03
C GLN A 326 -2.01 5.45 24.32
N ASP A 327 -1.43 4.31 24.72
CA ASP A 327 0.00 4.19 24.98
C ASP A 327 0.84 4.46 23.73
N GLY A 328 2.00 5.08 23.92
CA GLY A 328 2.93 5.40 22.82
C GLY A 328 2.56 6.65 22.02
N TYR A 329 1.63 7.47 22.53
CA TYR A 329 1.28 8.78 21.99
C TYR A 329 1.74 9.92 22.93
N PRO A 330 2.16 11.08 22.40
CA PRO A 330 2.12 11.46 20.99
C PRO A 330 3.05 10.66 20.09
N ALA A 331 2.62 10.45 18.85
CA ALA A 331 3.36 9.76 17.81
C ALA A 331 3.40 10.62 16.55
N LEU A 332 4.42 10.48 15.71
CA LEU A 332 4.43 11.15 14.40
C LEU A 332 3.21 10.72 13.56
N ALA A 333 2.50 11.68 12.97
CA ALA A 333 1.36 11.44 12.08
C ALA A 333 1.75 10.53 10.90
N SER A 334 2.99 10.67 10.43
CA SER A 334 3.56 9.86 9.33
C SER A 334 3.67 8.37 9.64
N ARG A 335 3.56 7.95 10.91
CA ARG A 335 3.44 6.53 11.29
C ARG A 335 2.10 5.92 10.92
N HIS A 336 1.05 6.74 10.79
CA HIS A 336 -0.30 6.33 10.42
C HIS A 336 -0.61 6.65 8.96
N TRP A 337 -0.17 7.81 8.48
CA TRP A 337 -0.45 8.28 7.12
C TRP A 337 0.85 8.62 6.41
N ARG A 338 1.33 7.73 5.56
CA ARG A 338 2.62 7.90 4.89
C ARG A 338 2.58 9.14 4.00
N GLY A 339 3.58 10.01 4.15
CA GLY A 339 3.69 11.23 3.35
C GLY A 339 2.71 12.35 3.72
N ILE A 340 1.98 12.22 4.84
CA ILE A 340 1.12 13.29 5.33
C ILE A 340 1.96 14.57 5.60
N PRO A 341 1.49 15.76 5.19
CA PRO A 341 2.16 17.02 5.48
C PRO A 341 2.33 17.25 6.99
N HIS A 342 3.41 17.93 7.37
CA HIS A 342 3.53 18.48 8.71
C HIS A 342 2.52 19.64 8.87
N ASN A 343 1.76 19.64 9.96
CA ASN A 343 0.84 20.71 10.37
C ASN A 343 -0.37 20.89 9.45
N ILE A 344 -1.20 19.85 9.35
CA ILE A 344 -2.47 19.90 8.62
C ILE A 344 -3.43 20.95 9.22
N ASP A 345 -4.29 21.54 8.38
CA ASP A 345 -5.22 22.58 8.80
C ASP A 345 -6.62 22.02 9.11
N ALA A 346 -6.98 20.86 8.55
CA ALA A 346 -8.25 20.20 8.83
C ALA A 346 -8.19 18.71 8.47
N ALA A 347 -9.05 17.89 9.09
CA ALA A 347 -9.21 16.50 8.73
C ALA A 347 -10.65 16.00 8.93
N TYR A 348 -11.12 15.11 8.06
CA TYR A 348 -12.37 14.35 8.26
C TYR A 348 -12.29 12.98 7.58
N GLU A 349 -13.04 12.00 8.10
CA GLU A 349 -13.25 10.70 7.44
C GLU A 349 -14.57 10.74 6.66
N ASP A 350 -14.57 10.32 5.39
CA ASP A 350 -15.76 10.25 4.56
C ASP A 350 -16.58 8.96 4.81
N THR A 351 -17.78 8.87 4.23
CA THR A 351 -18.68 7.73 4.43
C THR A 351 -18.16 6.43 3.80
N SER A 352 -17.14 6.51 2.96
CA SER A 352 -16.43 5.35 2.39
C SER A 352 -15.24 4.91 3.26
N GLY A 353 -14.96 5.62 4.35
CA GLY A 353 -13.82 5.37 5.23
C GLY A 353 -12.50 5.97 4.74
N ASN A 354 -12.53 6.84 3.71
CA ASN A 354 -11.34 7.57 3.31
C ASN A 354 -11.12 8.79 4.21
N ILE A 355 -9.87 9.07 4.50
CA ILE A 355 -9.46 10.14 5.40
C ILE A 355 -8.94 11.30 4.56
N TRP A 356 -9.56 12.45 4.71
CA TRP A 356 -9.24 13.67 4.00
C TRP A 356 -8.40 14.57 4.91
N PHE A 357 -7.25 15.01 4.41
CA PHE A 357 -6.38 15.97 5.07
C PHE A 357 -6.27 17.24 4.23
N PHE A 358 -6.39 18.40 4.87
CA PHE A 358 -6.25 19.69 4.23
C PHE A 358 -4.97 20.35 4.72
N LYS A 359 -4.21 20.92 3.78
CA LYS A 359 -3.03 21.68 4.09
C LYS A 359 -2.83 22.82 3.10
N ASP A 360 -2.83 24.04 3.63
CA ASP A 360 -2.71 25.29 2.91
C ASP A 360 -3.73 25.32 1.77
N GLN A 361 -3.26 25.32 0.53
CA GLN A 361 -4.12 25.39 -0.65
C GLN A 361 -4.59 24.04 -1.19
N ASN A 362 -4.18 22.94 -0.56
CA ASN A 362 -4.40 21.61 -1.10
C ASN A 362 -5.10 20.69 -0.11
N TYR A 363 -5.68 19.62 -0.66
CA TYR A 363 -6.17 18.49 0.10
C TYR A 363 -5.58 17.17 -0.42
N LEU A 364 -5.52 16.18 0.46
CA LEU A 364 -5.07 14.82 0.18
C LEU A 364 -6.13 13.84 0.70
N VAL A 365 -6.30 12.71 0.02
CA VAL A 365 -7.26 11.66 0.43
C VAL A 365 -6.50 10.37 0.63
N TYR A 366 -6.77 9.70 1.75
CA TYR A 366 -6.13 8.46 2.17
C TYR A 366 -7.16 7.35 2.33
N ASP A 367 -6.84 6.15 1.83
CA ASP A 367 -7.48 4.92 2.27
C ASP A 367 -6.52 4.22 3.24
N ALA A 368 -6.93 4.10 4.50
CA ALA A 368 -6.07 3.64 5.58
C ALA A 368 -4.78 4.48 5.67
N GLU A 369 -3.64 3.85 5.42
CA GLU A 369 -2.31 4.47 5.48
C GLU A 369 -1.85 5.00 4.11
N LYS A 370 -2.58 4.66 3.03
CA LYS A 370 -2.19 4.93 1.64
C LYS A 370 -2.87 6.18 1.12
N GLN A 371 -2.09 7.13 0.63
CA GLN A 371 -2.61 8.25 -0.14
C GLN A 371 -3.17 7.75 -1.49
N ILE A 372 -4.44 8.04 -1.75
CA ILE A 372 -5.15 7.65 -2.98
C ILE A 372 -5.48 8.84 -3.88
N ARG A 373 -5.42 10.08 -3.37
CA ARG A 373 -5.62 11.31 -4.14
C ARG A 373 -4.83 12.48 -3.55
N GLY A 374 -4.55 13.47 -4.38
CA GLY A 374 -3.91 14.73 -4.01
C GLY A 374 -2.38 14.71 -4.15
N PRO A 375 -1.70 15.83 -3.83
CA PRO A 375 -2.31 17.09 -3.41
C PRO A 375 -3.12 17.74 -4.54
N GLU A 376 -4.37 18.10 -4.25
CA GLU A 376 -5.27 18.78 -5.18
C GLU A 376 -5.73 20.12 -4.60
N PRO A 377 -5.96 21.16 -5.41
CA PRO A 377 -6.38 22.47 -4.92
C PRO A 377 -7.74 22.42 -4.23
N VAL A 378 -7.92 23.10 -3.10
CA VAL A 378 -9.23 23.17 -2.41
C VAL A 378 -10.31 23.81 -3.28
N GLN A 379 -9.93 24.67 -4.23
CA GLN A 379 -10.84 25.30 -5.18
C GLN A 379 -11.43 24.30 -6.19
N SER A 380 -10.80 23.12 -6.39
CA SER A 380 -11.38 22.06 -7.23
C SER A 380 -12.66 21.48 -6.62
N LEU A 381 -12.88 21.69 -5.32
CA LEU A 381 -14.12 21.35 -4.61
C LEU A 381 -15.21 22.43 -4.75
N GLY A 382 -14.97 23.47 -5.56
CA GLY A 382 -15.88 24.60 -5.76
C GLY A 382 -15.80 25.68 -4.67
N LEU A 383 -14.81 25.62 -3.78
CA LEU A 383 -14.61 26.61 -2.73
C LEU A 383 -14.09 27.94 -3.30
N PRO A 384 -14.65 29.10 -2.89
CA PRO A 384 -14.16 30.42 -3.29
C PRO A 384 -12.94 30.89 -2.48
N VAL A 385 -12.45 30.06 -1.56
CA VAL A 385 -11.31 30.34 -0.68
C VAL A 385 -10.12 29.46 -1.04
N ASN A 386 -8.92 29.94 -0.68
CA ASN A 386 -7.69 29.23 -0.96
C ASN A 386 -7.29 28.24 0.15
N SER A 387 -7.96 28.21 1.30
CA SER A 387 -7.71 27.23 2.36
C SER A 387 -8.90 27.14 3.30
N ILE A 388 -8.96 26.07 4.09
CA ILE A 388 -9.93 25.88 5.16
C ILE A 388 -9.18 25.66 6.49
N GLN A 389 -9.84 25.91 7.61
CA GLN A 389 -9.23 25.79 8.95
C GLN A 389 -9.88 24.69 9.81
N ALA A 390 -11.03 24.16 9.39
CA ALA A 390 -11.66 23.04 10.04
C ALA A 390 -12.59 22.34 9.05
N ALA A 391 -12.78 21.04 9.24
CA ALA A 391 -13.73 20.24 8.52
C ALA A 391 -14.54 19.43 9.53
N LEU A 392 -15.85 19.39 9.36
CA LEU A 392 -16.77 18.64 10.22
C LEU A 392 -17.62 17.74 9.36
N MET A 393 -17.52 16.43 9.56
CA MET A 393 -18.59 15.51 9.17
C MET A 393 -19.62 15.49 10.31
N TRP A 394 -20.87 15.82 10.00
CA TRP A 394 -21.94 15.91 10.99
C TRP A 394 -23.26 15.30 10.49
N GLY A 395 -23.91 14.51 11.34
CA GLY A 395 -25.17 13.81 11.09
C GLY A 395 -25.08 12.31 11.38
N GLU A 396 -26.19 11.61 11.13
CA GLU A 396 -26.30 10.16 11.31
C GLU A 396 -26.41 9.45 9.95
N ASP A 397 -25.66 8.36 9.80
CA ASP A 397 -25.70 7.44 8.66
C ASP A 397 -25.88 8.14 7.30
N LYS A 398 -27.08 8.02 6.72
CA LYS A 398 -27.42 8.50 5.37
C LYS A 398 -27.65 10.01 5.28
N THR A 399 -27.61 10.72 6.40
CA THR A 399 -27.83 12.17 6.48
C THR A 399 -26.54 12.95 6.78
N GLN A 400 -25.40 12.26 6.86
CA GLN A 400 -24.11 12.88 7.11
C GLN A 400 -23.79 13.95 6.05
N LYS A 401 -23.48 15.14 6.54
CA LYS A 401 -23.08 16.31 5.75
C LYS A 401 -21.69 16.71 6.15
N VAL A 402 -20.91 17.17 5.19
CA VAL A 402 -19.58 17.70 5.44
C VAL A 402 -19.64 19.22 5.40
N TYR A 403 -19.00 19.86 6.36
CA TYR A 403 -18.92 21.30 6.50
C TYR A 403 -17.47 21.74 6.54
N PHE A 404 -17.11 22.68 5.68
CA PHE A 404 -15.79 23.31 5.68
C PHE A 404 -15.89 24.71 6.25
N PHE A 405 -14.95 25.09 7.11
CA PHE A 405 -14.95 26.36 7.81
C PHE A 405 -13.73 27.19 7.43
N LYS A 406 -13.93 28.52 7.33
CA LYS A 406 -12.85 29.50 7.18
C LYS A 406 -13.31 30.85 7.70
N GLY A 407 -12.61 31.39 8.69
CA GLY A 407 -12.95 32.68 9.24
C GLY A 407 -14.32 32.68 9.96
N GLU A 408 -15.18 33.61 9.56
CA GLU A 408 -16.59 33.71 9.96
C GLU A 408 -17.55 32.92 9.04
N ASN A 409 -17.00 32.17 8.09
CA ASN A 409 -17.73 31.55 7.00
C ASN A 409 -17.64 30.01 7.04
N TYR A 410 -18.68 29.36 6.51
CA TYR A 410 -18.68 27.92 6.27
C TYR A 410 -19.43 27.55 4.98
N TRP A 411 -19.07 26.39 4.43
CA TRP A 411 -19.67 25.82 3.23
C TRP A 411 -20.11 24.38 3.49
N ARG A 412 -21.22 23.99 2.89
CA ARG A 412 -21.68 22.59 2.90
C ARG A 412 -21.13 21.89 1.68
N PHE A 413 -20.40 20.81 1.91
CA PHE A 413 -19.77 19.98 0.90
C PHE A 413 -20.57 18.71 0.67
N ASN A 414 -20.72 18.32 -0.60
CA ASN A 414 -21.34 17.08 -1.02
C ASN A 414 -20.25 16.11 -1.50
N PRO A 415 -19.93 15.06 -0.72
CA PRO A 415 -18.91 14.09 -1.09
C PRO A 415 -19.22 13.28 -2.35
N GLN A 416 -20.50 13.10 -2.71
CA GLN A 416 -20.89 12.32 -3.89
C GLN A 416 -20.57 13.08 -5.19
N GLU A 417 -20.85 14.38 -5.20
CA GLU A 417 -20.59 15.26 -6.35
C GLU A 417 -19.16 15.84 -6.32
N ASN A 418 -18.42 15.60 -5.23
CA ASN A 418 -17.12 16.21 -4.96
C ASN A 418 -17.12 17.75 -5.12
N TRP A 419 -18.21 18.39 -4.67
CA TRP A 419 -18.46 19.81 -4.90
C TRP A 419 -19.25 20.44 -3.74
N VAL A 420 -19.04 21.73 -3.47
CA VAL A 420 -19.85 22.46 -2.47
C VAL A 420 -21.26 22.77 -3.00
N ASP A 421 -22.28 22.47 -2.20
CA ASP A 421 -23.69 22.61 -2.61
C ASP A 421 -24.08 24.05 -2.95
N MET A 422 -23.41 25.02 -2.32
CA MET A 422 -23.66 26.45 -2.50
C MET A 422 -22.32 27.16 -2.63
N SER A 423 -22.14 27.91 -3.71
CA SER A 423 -20.94 28.71 -3.95
C SER A 423 -20.82 29.93 -3.02
N TYR A 424 -21.93 30.35 -2.40
CA TYR A 424 -21.93 31.43 -1.41
C TYR A 424 -21.71 30.87 0.00
N ALA A 425 -20.90 31.60 0.77
CA ALA A 425 -20.61 31.26 2.16
C ALA A 425 -21.83 31.47 3.06
N ARG A 426 -22.02 30.54 4.01
CA ARG A 426 -22.90 30.75 5.17
C ARG A 426 -22.09 31.25 6.35
N THR A 427 -22.76 31.89 7.30
CA THR A 427 -22.09 32.54 8.44
C THR A 427 -22.04 31.64 9.66
N MET A 428 -20.96 31.74 10.43
CA MET A 428 -20.80 31.09 11.74
C MET A 428 -21.89 31.49 12.75
N LEU A 429 -22.67 32.55 12.51
CA LEU A 429 -23.85 32.90 13.32
C LEU A 429 -24.92 31.79 13.35
N ASP A 430 -24.98 30.94 12.32
CA ASP A 430 -25.87 29.75 12.30
C ASP A 430 -25.48 28.76 13.42
N TRP A 431 -24.19 28.72 13.81
CA TRP A 431 -23.64 27.90 14.89
C TRP A 431 -23.68 28.66 16.23
N ARG A 432 -24.89 28.94 16.71
CA ARG A 432 -25.13 29.82 17.87
C ARG A 432 -24.30 29.45 19.09
N GLY A 433 -23.48 30.38 19.57
CA GLY A 433 -22.63 30.22 20.75
C GLY A 433 -21.27 29.59 20.48
N ILE A 434 -20.95 29.25 19.23
CA ILE A 434 -19.61 28.87 18.78
C ILE A 434 -18.87 30.14 18.33
N PRO A 435 -17.60 30.33 18.71
CA PRO A 435 -16.80 31.46 18.23
C PRO A 435 -16.50 31.33 16.72
N ASN A 436 -16.25 32.46 16.06
CA ASN A 436 -15.63 32.49 14.74
C ASN A 436 -14.19 31.98 14.81
N ASP A 437 -13.55 31.71 13.67
CA ASP A 437 -12.13 31.31 13.59
C ASP A 437 -11.80 30.11 14.50
N ILE A 438 -12.60 29.05 14.37
CA ILE A 438 -12.32 27.75 15.02
C ILE A 438 -11.08 27.09 14.42
N ASP A 439 -10.38 26.28 15.21
CA ASP A 439 -9.18 25.55 14.78
C ASP A 439 -9.49 24.11 14.34
N ALA A 440 -10.55 23.51 14.89
CA ALA A 440 -10.96 22.17 14.52
C ALA A 440 -12.43 21.91 14.87
N ALA A 441 -13.01 20.88 14.26
CA ALA A 441 -14.33 20.41 14.61
C ALA A 441 -14.46 18.89 14.40
N PHE A 442 -15.21 18.22 15.27
CA PHE A 442 -15.52 16.80 15.12
C PHE A 442 -16.89 16.46 15.72
N GLN A 443 -17.51 15.37 15.28
CA GLN A 443 -18.73 14.84 15.91
C GLN A 443 -18.36 13.73 16.91
N ASP A 444 -18.97 13.74 18.10
CA ASP A 444 -18.83 12.63 19.05
C ASP A 444 -19.80 11.47 18.75
N ARG A 445 -19.58 10.33 19.42
CA ARG A 445 -20.44 9.14 19.29
C ARG A 445 -21.90 9.34 19.73
N TYR A 446 -22.22 10.48 20.34
CA TYR A 446 -23.56 10.83 20.81
C TYR A 446 -24.24 11.85 19.89
N GLY A 447 -23.62 12.20 18.74
CA GLY A 447 -24.19 13.10 17.74
C GLY A 447 -23.90 14.59 17.97
N PHE A 448 -23.21 14.96 19.06
CA PHE A 448 -22.86 16.35 19.31
C PHE A 448 -21.65 16.76 18.47
N ALA A 449 -21.70 17.97 17.92
CA ALA A 449 -20.53 18.57 17.30
C ALA A 449 -19.68 19.26 18.37
N HIS A 450 -18.37 19.11 18.28
CA HIS A 450 -17.38 19.74 19.13
C HIS A 450 -16.56 20.69 18.28
N PHE A 451 -16.39 21.92 18.75
CA PHE A 451 -15.64 22.97 18.07
C PHE A 451 -14.49 23.41 18.96
N LEU A 452 -13.28 23.52 18.42
CA LEU A 452 -12.09 23.84 19.18
C LEU A 452 -11.58 25.23 18.78
N LYS A 453 -11.07 25.97 19.78
CA LYS A 453 -10.35 27.22 19.57
C LYS A 453 -9.33 27.42 20.68
N GLY A 454 -8.06 27.55 20.32
CA GLY A 454 -6.93 27.55 21.23
C GLY A 454 -6.92 26.30 22.11
N ARG A 455 -6.95 26.51 23.43
CA ARG A 455 -6.91 25.43 24.45
C ARG A 455 -8.30 25.02 24.94
N GLN A 456 -9.35 25.51 24.29
CA GLN A 456 -10.73 25.36 24.69
C GLN A 456 -11.56 24.69 23.60
N TYR A 457 -12.65 24.05 24.02
CA TYR A 457 -13.63 23.51 23.10
C TYR A 457 -15.06 23.81 23.55
N TRP A 458 -15.98 23.79 22.60
CA TRP A 458 -17.42 24.00 22.78
C TRP A 458 -18.16 22.78 22.27
N LYS A 459 -19.12 22.29 23.05
CA LYS A 459 -20.04 21.23 22.63
C LYS A 459 -21.34 21.85 22.14
N PHE A 460 -21.72 21.50 20.92
CA PHE A 460 -22.88 22.02 20.21
C PHE A 460 -23.98 20.97 20.14
N ASP A 461 -25.17 21.37 20.58
CA ASP A 461 -26.36 20.53 20.59
C ASP A 461 -27.07 20.56 19.22
N PRO A 462 -27.24 19.41 18.54
CA PRO A 462 -27.93 19.34 17.25
C PRO A 462 -29.43 19.63 17.34
N VAL A 463 -30.06 19.42 18.49
CA VAL A 463 -31.51 19.59 18.70
C VAL A 463 -31.82 21.05 19.02
N ASP A 464 -31.13 21.62 20.00
CA ASP A 464 -31.33 23.02 20.38
C ASP A 464 -30.62 24.00 19.42
N VAL A 465 -29.75 23.48 18.53
CA VAL A 465 -28.95 24.23 17.55
C VAL A 465 -28.22 25.38 18.24
N ARG A 466 -27.47 25.05 19.30
CA ARG A 466 -26.69 26.00 20.10
C ARG A 466 -25.58 25.29 20.88
N ALA A 467 -24.55 26.04 21.23
CA ALA A 467 -23.58 25.62 22.23
C ALA A 467 -24.25 25.41 23.59
N LEU A 468 -23.84 24.35 24.29
CA LEU A 468 -24.25 24.06 25.66
C LEU A 468 -23.72 25.14 26.61
N LYS A 469 -24.50 25.49 27.62
CA LYS A 469 -24.19 26.61 28.53
C LYS A 469 -22.94 26.41 29.40
N GLU A 470 -22.51 25.17 29.60
CA GLU A 470 -21.34 24.82 30.41
C GLU A 470 -20.00 24.96 29.67
N TYR A 471 -20.02 25.48 28.43
CA TYR A 471 -18.86 25.60 27.56
C TYR A 471 -18.48 27.07 27.34
N PRO A 472 -17.19 27.39 27.07
CA PRO A 472 -16.10 26.47 26.76
C PRO A 472 -15.54 25.67 27.94
N ARG A 473 -14.95 24.50 27.64
CA ARG A 473 -14.18 23.68 28.59
C ARG A 473 -12.73 23.49 28.11
N SER A 474 -11.86 23.06 29.01
CA SER A 474 -10.43 22.84 28.72
C SER A 474 -10.19 21.52 28.01
N ILE A 475 -9.50 21.58 26.85
CA ILE A 475 -9.15 20.37 26.09
C ILE A 475 -8.20 19.48 26.91
N GLY A 476 -7.17 20.08 27.50
CA GLY A 476 -6.17 19.34 28.29
C GLY A 476 -6.79 18.58 29.47
N MET A 477 -7.73 19.20 30.18
CA MET A 477 -8.38 18.55 31.32
C MET A 477 -9.28 17.39 30.85
N ASP A 478 -10.12 17.61 29.84
CA ASP A 478 -11.20 16.68 29.50
C ASP A 478 -10.76 15.54 28.58
N PHE A 479 -9.75 15.75 27.74
CA PHE A 479 -9.26 14.72 26.79
C PHE A 479 -7.94 14.09 27.21
N PHE A 480 -7.12 14.81 27.99
CA PHE A 480 -5.76 14.40 28.34
C PHE A 480 -5.52 14.23 29.84
N ASN A 481 -6.56 14.38 30.68
CA ASN A 481 -6.49 14.28 32.14
C ASN A 481 -5.41 15.17 32.76
N CYS A 482 -5.18 16.35 32.17
CA CYS A 482 -4.20 17.28 32.68
C CYS A 482 -4.64 17.89 34.01
N PRO A 483 -3.70 18.16 34.94
CA PRO A 483 -4.01 18.81 36.19
C PRO A 483 -4.52 20.23 35.96
N ASP A 484 -5.40 20.65 36.86
CA ASP A 484 -6.01 21.97 36.86
C ASP A 484 -4.96 23.01 37.29
N TYR A 485 -4.30 23.65 36.33
CA TYR A 485 -3.40 24.77 36.62
C TYR A 485 -4.26 26.04 36.72
N LYS A 486 -4.56 26.42 37.97
CA LYS A 486 -5.20 27.70 38.32
C LYS A 486 -4.32 28.90 37.99
#